data_AF-A0A3B0V618-F1
#
_entry.id   AF-A0A3B0V618-F1
#
_cell.length_a   1.000
_cell.length_b   1.000
_cell.length_c   1.000
_cell.angle_alpha   90.00
_cell.angle_beta   90.00
_cell.angle_gamma   90.00
#
_symmetry.space_group_name_H-M   'P 1'
#
loop_
_entity.id
_entity.type
_entity.pdbx_description
1 polymer ?
#
loop_
_entity_poly.entity_id
_entity_poly.type
_entity_poly.pdbx_seq_one_letter_code
_entity_poly.pdbx_strand_id
1 'polypeptide(L)'
;MRKVRILFILMIALSIVFGFSIKSQATLTPIGTATYNSFNYNLIYDDDLGITWLDYTRKNDSGDIPDTWSNQRAWAAGLNSGGVLTYNLNAGVTASWSGTDWRLPMTVDSDVTASEMGHLFYTEPGGVGDFLNLTDAFYWSDTEYSLDTSRAWAFLFLTGSQSHEPKSNAIFALAVRSGDVSFGGGGTPVPEPSTYLLLGSGIAGLIMWRRKKKLKA
;
A
#
# COMPACT_ATOMS: atom_id res chain seq x y z
N MET A 1 -25.15 37.49 -28.63
CA MET A 1 -25.57 36.08 -28.41
C MET A 1 -24.49 35.03 -28.70
N ARG A 2 -23.83 35.03 -29.87
CA ARG A 2 -22.83 34.00 -30.24
C ARG A 2 -21.60 33.93 -29.32
N LYS A 3 -21.10 35.09 -28.83
CA LYS A 3 -19.96 35.17 -27.90
C LYS A 3 -20.29 34.65 -26.49
N VAL A 4 -21.53 34.89 -26.01
CA VAL A 4 -22.01 34.43 -24.69
C VAL A 4 -22.15 32.90 -24.65
N ARG A 5 -22.64 32.28 -25.74
CA ARG A 5 -22.70 30.82 -25.86
C ARG A 5 -21.32 30.15 -25.84
N ILE A 6 -20.31 30.78 -26.44
CA ILE A 6 -18.93 30.25 -26.45
C ILE A 6 -18.30 30.33 -25.05
N LEU A 7 -18.52 31.45 -24.34
CA LEU A 7 -18.03 31.63 -22.97
C LEU A 7 -18.67 30.62 -22.00
N PHE A 8 -19.96 30.33 -22.17
CA PHE A 8 -20.68 29.36 -21.35
C PHE A 8 -20.22 27.92 -21.57
N ILE A 9 -19.93 27.53 -22.82
CA ILE A 9 -19.37 26.21 -23.15
C ILE A 9 -17.94 26.06 -22.60
N LEU A 10 -17.12 27.12 -22.68
CA LEU A 10 -15.77 27.13 -22.09
C LEU A 10 -15.82 27.01 -20.57
N MET A 11 -16.77 27.68 -19.90
CA MET A 11 -16.96 27.55 -18.45
C MET A 11 -17.38 26.15 -18.04
N ILE A 12 -18.33 25.52 -18.75
CA ILE A 12 -18.73 24.13 -18.47
C ILE A 12 -17.56 23.17 -18.70
N ALA A 13 -16.79 23.35 -19.78
CA ALA A 13 -15.60 22.53 -20.03
C ALA A 13 -14.53 22.71 -18.93
N LEU A 14 -14.34 23.93 -18.43
CA LEU A 14 -13.42 24.23 -17.33
C LEU A 14 -13.89 23.60 -16.01
N SER A 15 -15.20 23.65 -15.71
CA SER A 15 -15.80 23.02 -14.53
C SER A 15 -15.71 21.49 -14.55
N ILE A 16 -15.77 20.87 -15.73
CA ILE A 16 -15.52 19.43 -15.89
C ILE A 16 -14.04 19.10 -15.68
N VAL A 17 -13.11 19.99 -16.07
CA VAL A 17 -11.66 19.81 -15.88
C VAL A 17 -11.23 19.99 -14.41
N PHE A 18 -11.90 20.85 -13.63
CA PHE A 18 -11.60 21.04 -12.20
C PHE A 18 -12.48 20.20 -11.25
N GLY A 19 -13.58 19.61 -11.73
CA GLY A 19 -14.54 18.87 -10.90
C GLY A 19 -14.19 17.41 -10.62
N PHE A 20 -13.19 16.85 -11.30
CA PHE A 20 -12.68 15.51 -11.05
C PHE A 20 -11.30 15.60 -10.40
N SER A 21 -11.25 15.84 -9.10
CA SER A 21 -10.11 15.39 -8.30
C SER A 21 -10.15 13.86 -8.31
N ILE A 22 -9.52 13.27 -9.32
CA ILE A 22 -9.22 11.85 -9.32
C ILE A 22 -8.24 11.68 -8.16
N LYS A 23 -8.69 11.04 -7.08
CA LYS A 23 -7.77 10.63 -6.02
C LYS A 23 -6.69 9.79 -6.69
N SER A 24 -5.45 10.11 -6.34
CA SER A 24 -4.32 9.27 -6.66
C SER A 24 -4.67 7.82 -6.31
N GLN A 25 -4.59 6.88 -7.25
CA GLN A 25 -4.79 5.47 -6.86
C GLN A 25 -3.64 5.10 -5.94
N ALA A 26 -4.00 4.58 -4.76
CA ALA A 26 -3.11 3.92 -3.81
C ALA A 26 -2.12 3.03 -4.55
N THR A 27 -0.83 3.16 -4.27
CA THR A 27 0.18 2.40 -5.00
C THR A 27 1.14 1.74 -4.02
N LEU A 28 0.92 0.44 -3.79
CA LEU A 28 1.96 -0.44 -3.29
C LEU A 28 3.21 -0.32 -4.18
N THR A 29 4.26 0.26 -3.62
CA THR A 29 5.46 0.61 -4.38
C THR A 29 6.65 -0.20 -3.86
N PRO A 30 7.27 -1.08 -4.67
CA PRO A 30 8.53 -1.70 -4.31
C PRO A 30 9.64 -0.65 -4.18
N ILE A 31 10.18 -0.46 -2.98
CA ILE A 31 11.18 0.57 -2.67
C ILE A 31 12.61 0.02 -2.56
N GLY A 32 12.77 -1.29 -2.65
CA GLY A 32 14.05 -1.98 -2.56
C GLY A 32 13.90 -3.32 -1.86
N THR A 33 14.98 -3.77 -1.22
CA THR A 33 14.98 -5.03 -0.47
C THR A 33 15.61 -4.87 0.90
N ALA A 34 15.24 -5.75 1.82
CA ALA A 34 15.94 -5.97 3.08
C ALA A 34 16.58 -7.35 3.08
N THR A 35 17.88 -7.39 3.37
CA THR A 35 18.58 -8.65 3.63
C THR A 35 18.29 -9.10 5.06
N TYR A 36 17.69 -10.28 5.20
CA TYR A 36 17.39 -10.95 6.47
C TYR A 36 17.85 -12.40 6.38
N ASN A 37 18.65 -12.87 7.33
CA ASN A 37 19.20 -14.24 7.36
C ASN A 37 19.85 -14.68 6.04
N SER A 38 20.60 -13.78 5.38
CA SER A 38 21.27 -13.99 4.08
C SER A 38 20.36 -14.06 2.85
N PHE A 39 19.06 -13.85 3.00
CA PHE A 39 18.10 -13.76 1.89
C PHE A 39 17.59 -12.33 1.73
N ASN A 40 17.21 -11.96 0.51
CA ASN A 40 16.63 -10.65 0.22
C ASN A 40 15.12 -10.77 0.08
N TYR A 41 14.41 -9.89 0.80
CA TYR A 41 12.96 -9.77 0.75
C TYR A 41 12.57 -8.36 0.30
N ASN A 42 11.47 -8.24 -0.43
CA ASN A 42 11.03 -6.94 -0.92
C ASN A 42 10.60 -6.03 0.25
N LEU A 43 10.90 -4.75 0.10
CA LEU A 43 10.30 -3.69 0.89
C LEU A 43 9.26 -3.00 0.02
N ILE A 44 8.02 -2.99 0.48
CA ILE A 44 6.88 -2.47 -0.28
C ILE A 44 6.27 -1.33 0.53
N TYR A 45 6.33 -0.11 0.00
CA TYR A 45 5.76 1.07 0.62
C TYR A 45 4.29 1.21 0.25
N ASP A 46 3.45 1.44 1.26
CA ASP A 46 2.04 1.73 1.18
C ASP A 46 1.88 3.22 1.54
N ASP A 47 1.57 4.04 0.53
CA ASP A 47 1.51 5.49 0.64
C ASP A 47 0.21 6.00 1.28
N ASP A 48 -0.86 5.20 1.21
CA ASP A 48 -2.13 5.48 1.87
C ASP A 48 -2.03 5.36 3.39
N LEU A 49 -1.30 4.35 3.88
CA LEU A 49 -1.07 4.14 5.31
C LEU A 49 0.22 4.77 5.83
N GLY A 50 1.16 5.14 4.94
CA GLY A 50 2.47 5.66 5.32
C GLY A 50 3.33 4.61 6.02
N ILE A 51 3.21 3.34 5.61
CA ILE A 51 3.94 2.20 6.18
C ILE A 51 4.73 1.45 5.11
N THR A 52 5.75 0.73 5.53
CA THR A 52 6.50 -0.20 4.68
C THR A 52 6.29 -1.62 5.18
N TRP A 53 5.85 -2.49 4.28
CA TRP A 53 5.74 -3.92 4.47
C TRP A 53 7.09 -4.60 4.18
N LEU A 54 7.45 -5.58 5.02
CA LEU A 54 8.48 -6.56 4.67
C LEU A 54 7.77 -7.76 4.02
N ASP A 55 8.02 -8.01 2.73
CA ASP A 55 7.46 -9.15 1.99
C ASP A 55 8.09 -10.47 2.45
N TYR A 56 7.70 -10.91 3.65
CA TYR A 56 8.20 -12.08 4.32
C TYR A 56 7.14 -12.65 5.26
N THR A 57 6.79 -13.92 5.05
CA THR A 57 5.95 -14.68 5.98
C THR A 57 6.82 -15.35 7.04
N ARG A 58 6.70 -14.87 8.29
CA ARG A 58 7.44 -15.43 9.41
C ARG A 58 6.84 -16.75 9.87
N LYS A 59 7.70 -17.76 9.86
CA LYS A 59 7.54 -19.10 10.44
C LYS A 59 8.36 -19.20 11.74
N ASN A 60 8.23 -20.26 12.52
CA ASN A 60 8.96 -20.45 13.77
C ASN A 60 10.46 -20.76 13.53
N ASP A 61 11.27 -20.73 14.60
CA ASP A 61 12.72 -20.96 14.51
C ASP A 61 13.11 -22.43 14.31
N SER A 62 12.18 -23.35 14.55
CA SER A 62 12.44 -24.80 14.52
C SER A 62 11.98 -25.48 13.23
N GLY A 63 11.40 -24.75 12.28
CA GLY A 63 10.93 -25.29 11.01
C GLY A 63 9.99 -24.36 10.22
N ASP A 64 9.32 -24.92 9.21
CA ASP A 64 8.41 -24.18 8.32
C ASP A 64 6.97 -24.08 8.86
N ILE A 65 6.78 -23.95 10.17
CA ILE A 65 5.44 -23.87 10.80
C ILE A 65 5.21 -22.51 11.47
N PRO A 66 3.97 -22.03 11.63
CA PRO A 66 3.69 -20.77 12.32
C PRO A 66 3.96 -20.85 13.85
N ASP A 67 3.81 -19.72 14.57
CA ASP A 67 4.15 -19.61 16.00
C ASP A 67 3.11 -18.81 16.81
N THR A 68 3.25 -18.83 18.14
CA THR A 68 2.41 -18.12 19.09
C THR A 68 2.50 -16.61 18.93
N TRP A 69 1.44 -15.90 19.34
CA TRP A 69 1.38 -14.44 19.22
C TRP A 69 2.56 -13.74 19.90
N SER A 70 2.95 -14.21 21.10
CA SER A 70 4.07 -13.62 21.83
C SER A 70 5.40 -13.78 21.10
N ASN A 71 5.66 -14.95 20.49
CA ASN A 71 6.90 -15.20 19.75
C ASN A 71 6.95 -14.38 18.47
N GLN A 72 5.81 -14.24 17.79
CA GLN A 72 5.70 -13.47 16.56
C GLN A 72 5.89 -11.97 16.79
N ARG A 73 5.33 -11.44 17.88
CA ARG A 73 5.61 -10.06 18.32
C ARG A 73 7.07 -9.85 18.69
N ALA A 74 7.67 -10.79 19.42
CA ALA A 74 9.09 -10.73 19.76
C ALA A 74 9.98 -10.76 18.51
N TRP A 75 9.63 -11.57 17.51
CA TRP A 75 10.33 -11.58 16.22
C TRP A 75 10.26 -10.21 15.53
N ALA A 76 9.07 -9.64 15.36
CA ALA A 76 8.90 -8.35 14.70
C ALA A 76 9.67 -7.22 15.43
N ALA A 77 9.60 -7.21 16.77
CA ALA A 77 10.38 -6.30 17.59
C ALA A 77 11.90 -6.49 17.42
N GLY A 78 12.34 -7.74 17.25
CA GLY A 78 13.75 -8.10 17.03
C GLY A 78 14.34 -7.54 15.73
N LEU A 79 13.52 -7.35 14.68
CA LEU A 79 13.94 -6.73 13.41
C LEU A 79 14.47 -5.30 13.58
N ASN A 80 14.13 -4.64 14.69
CA ASN A 80 14.63 -3.31 15.03
C ASN A 80 16.07 -3.30 15.55
N SER A 81 16.63 -4.47 15.85
CA SER A 81 17.99 -4.56 16.38
C SER A 81 19.01 -4.27 15.28
N GLY A 82 20.03 -3.47 15.62
CA GLY A 82 21.09 -3.10 14.68
C GLY A 82 21.78 -4.33 14.08
N GLY A 83 21.87 -4.37 12.75
CA GLY A 83 22.51 -5.46 12.01
C GLY A 83 21.61 -6.65 11.69
N VAL A 84 20.35 -6.69 12.17
CA VAL A 84 19.41 -7.77 11.81
C VAL A 84 18.93 -7.62 10.37
N LEU A 85 18.60 -6.39 9.96
CA LEU A 85 18.23 -6.06 8.59
C LEU A 85 19.28 -5.17 7.95
N THR A 86 19.67 -5.51 6.72
CA THR A 86 20.46 -4.62 5.85
C THR A 86 19.56 -4.11 4.73
N TYR A 87 19.37 -2.80 4.64
CA TYR A 87 18.48 -2.20 3.64
C TYR A 87 19.23 -1.86 2.35
N ASN A 88 18.70 -2.33 1.22
CA ASN A 88 19.18 -2.04 -0.12
C ASN A 88 18.05 -1.33 -0.89
N LEU A 89 17.93 -0.03 -0.67
CA LEU A 89 16.90 0.80 -1.31
C LEU A 89 17.21 1.05 -2.79
N ASN A 90 16.16 1.17 -3.60
CA ASN A 90 16.26 1.50 -5.01
C ASN A 90 16.92 2.88 -5.21
N ALA A 91 17.59 3.06 -6.34
CA ALA A 91 18.25 4.34 -6.64
C ALA A 91 17.24 5.51 -6.61
N GLY A 92 17.59 6.58 -5.91
CA GLY A 92 16.72 7.74 -5.70
C GLY A 92 15.71 7.58 -4.57
N VAL A 93 15.53 6.38 -4.00
CA VAL A 93 14.67 6.20 -2.82
C VAL A 93 15.45 6.51 -1.55
N THR A 94 14.84 7.30 -0.68
CA THR A 94 15.33 7.63 0.65
C THR A 94 14.24 7.36 1.66
N ALA A 95 14.55 6.66 2.75
CA ALA A 95 13.59 6.37 3.80
C ALA A 95 14.04 7.04 5.10
N SER A 96 13.15 7.81 5.72
CA SER A 96 13.45 8.48 7.00
C SER A 96 13.11 7.55 8.17
N TRP A 97 13.79 6.42 8.18
CA TRP A 97 13.59 5.36 9.14
C TRP A 97 14.42 5.60 10.40
N SER A 98 13.79 6.18 11.43
CA SER A 98 14.40 6.35 12.74
C SER A 98 13.64 5.53 13.79
N GLY A 99 14.32 4.67 14.54
CA GLY A 99 13.74 4.02 15.71
C GLY A 99 13.42 2.53 15.55
N THR A 100 12.49 2.08 16.39
CA THR A 100 12.12 0.68 16.64
C THR A 100 10.70 0.38 16.17
N ASP A 101 10.46 0.58 14.87
CA ASP A 101 9.10 0.65 14.34
C ASP A 101 8.61 -0.63 13.67
N TRP A 102 9.48 -1.63 13.46
CA TRP A 102 9.03 -2.94 13.01
C TRP A 102 8.15 -3.57 14.08
N ARG A 103 6.92 -3.89 13.68
CA ARG A 103 5.88 -4.52 14.48
C ARG A 103 5.01 -5.41 13.61
N LEU A 104 4.11 -6.15 14.25
CA LEU A 104 3.01 -6.79 13.52
C LEU A 104 2.01 -5.73 13.02
N PRO A 105 1.23 -6.01 11.97
CA PRO A 105 0.17 -5.12 11.51
C PRO A 105 -0.91 -4.90 12.58
N MET A 106 -1.48 -3.72 12.65
CA MET A 106 -2.52 -3.37 13.61
C MET A 106 -3.92 -3.49 13.00
N THR A 107 -4.89 -3.64 13.88
CA THR A 107 -6.31 -3.49 13.60
C THR A 107 -7.03 -2.77 14.72
N VAL A 108 -8.25 -2.31 14.45
CA VAL A 108 -9.19 -1.80 15.45
C VAL A 108 -10.21 -2.90 15.74
N ASP A 109 -10.63 -3.02 17.01
CA ASP A 109 -11.63 -4.01 17.42
C ASP A 109 -12.86 -3.97 16.52
N SER A 110 -13.17 -5.09 15.88
CA SER A 110 -14.33 -5.29 15.01
C SER A 110 -14.41 -4.42 13.75
N ASP A 111 -13.34 -3.69 13.38
CA ASP A 111 -13.31 -2.88 12.17
C ASP A 111 -12.18 -3.32 11.23
N VAL A 112 -12.55 -4.20 10.28
CA VAL A 112 -11.64 -4.68 9.24
C VAL A 112 -11.23 -3.57 8.26
N THR A 113 -12.02 -2.50 8.12
CA THR A 113 -11.69 -1.38 7.22
C THR A 113 -10.65 -0.44 7.81
N ALA A 114 -10.49 -0.47 9.13
CA ALA A 114 -9.40 0.19 9.85
C ALA A 114 -8.18 -0.72 10.09
N SER A 115 -8.22 -1.98 9.61
CA SER A 115 -7.11 -2.91 9.70
C SER A 115 -6.07 -2.62 8.63
N GLU A 116 -4.78 -2.65 8.97
CA GLU A 116 -3.71 -2.53 7.96
C GLU A 116 -3.72 -3.72 6.99
N MET A 117 -3.95 -4.95 7.49
CA MET A 117 -4.07 -6.13 6.61
C MET A 117 -5.40 -6.14 5.84
N GLY A 118 -6.47 -5.60 6.44
CA GLY A 118 -7.74 -5.39 5.75
C GLY A 118 -7.61 -4.37 4.62
N HIS A 119 -6.89 -3.26 4.85
CA HIS A 119 -6.54 -2.27 3.85
C HIS A 119 -5.78 -2.90 2.68
N LEU A 120 -4.71 -3.64 3.00
CA LEU A 120 -3.93 -4.38 2.01
C LEU A 120 -4.79 -5.33 1.16
N PHE A 121 -5.78 -6.01 1.76
CA PHE A 121 -6.60 -6.97 1.04
C PHE A 121 -7.74 -6.34 0.22
N TYR A 122 -8.42 -5.32 0.76
CA TYR A 122 -9.65 -4.77 0.18
C TYR A 122 -9.47 -3.47 -0.61
N THR A 123 -8.43 -2.69 -0.30
CA THR A 123 -8.25 -1.34 -0.86
C THR A 123 -7.20 -1.31 -1.96
N GLU A 124 -6.09 -2.02 -1.78
CA GLU A 124 -4.93 -1.91 -2.67
C GLU A 124 -5.16 -2.53 -4.07
N PRO A 125 -4.98 -1.76 -5.16
CA PRO A 125 -5.11 -2.27 -6.53
C PRO A 125 -3.90 -3.13 -6.92
N GLY A 126 -3.93 -4.38 -6.48
CA GLY A 126 -2.84 -5.37 -6.60
C GLY A 126 -2.80 -6.25 -5.35
N GLY A 127 -3.07 -5.64 -4.20
CA GLY A 127 -3.28 -6.28 -2.91
C GLY A 127 -2.21 -7.32 -2.60
N VAL A 128 -2.66 -8.52 -2.24
CA VAL A 128 -1.78 -9.67 -1.99
C VAL A 128 -0.96 -10.13 -3.20
N GLY A 129 -1.32 -9.76 -4.42
CA GLY A 129 -0.62 -10.17 -5.65
C GLY A 129 0.77 -9.54 -5.84
N ASP A 130 1.03 -8.40 -5.20
CA ASP A 130 2.35 -7.73 -5.25
C ASP A 130 3.36 -8.34 -4.26
N PHE A 131 2.90 -9.22 -3.38
CA PHE A 131 3.72 -9.92 -2.39
C PHE A 131 4.14 -11.29 -2.91
N LEU A 132 5.44 -11.57 -2.92
CA LEU A 132 5.97 -12.85 -3.39
C LEU A 132 6.01 -13.91 -2.27
N ASN A 133 6.02 -13.49 -1.01
CA ASN A 133 6.18 -14.37 0.14
C ASN A 133 4.93 -14.42 1.02
N LEU A 134 3.86 -13.73 0.65
CA LEU A 134 2.58 -13.82 1.35
C LEU A 134 1.83 -15.09 0.94
N THR A 135 1.08 -15.67 1.87
CA THR A 135 0.36 -16.94 1.67
C THR A 135 -1.09 -16.82 2.09
N ASP A 136 -1.95 -17.69 1.56
CA ASP A 136 -3.38 -17.74 1.85
C ASP A 136 -3.67 -18.36 3.23
N ALA A 137 -3.18 -17.72 4.29
CA ALA A 137 -3.25 -18.22 5.66
C ALA A 137 -3.63 -17.11 6.66
N PHE A 138 -3.74 -17.48 7.93
CA PHE A 138 -3.91 -16.51 9.01
C PHE A 138 -2.59 -15.83 9.36
N TYR A 139 -2.67 -14.53 9.65
CA TYR A 139 -1.57 -13.70 10.13
C TYR A 139 -1.99 -12.97 11.39
N TRP A 140 -1.12 -12.96 12.39
CA TRP A 140 -1.36 -12.22 13.63
C TRP A 140 -1.35 -10.70 13.38
N SER A 141 -2.28 -10.02 14.06
CA SER A 141 -2.20 -8.58 14.30
C SER A 141 -1.51 -8.30 15.64
N ASP A 142 -0.88 -7.12 15.77
CA ASP A 142 -0.35 -6.63 17.05
C ASP A 142 -1.45 -6.26 18.05
N THR A 143 -2.71 -6.23 17.61
CA THR A 143 -3.85 -5.84 18.44
C THR A 143 -4.38 -7.01 19.27
N GLU A 144 -4.33 -6.85 20.59
CA GLU A 144 -5.00 -7.72 21.56
C GLU A 144 -6.52 -7.53 21.51
N TYR A 145 -7.29 -8.61 21.69
CA TYR A 145 -8.75 -8.51 21.72
C TYR A 145 -9.22 -7.94 23.06
N SER A 146 -9.84 -6.76 23.05
CA SER A 146 -10.13 -6.01 24.29
C SER A 146 -11.08 -6.71 25.27
N LEU A 147 -11.98 -7.57 24.77
CA LEU A 147 -12.94 -8.30 25.62
C LEU A 147 -12.35 -9.56 26.26
N ASP A 148 -11.24 -10.09 25.73
CA ASP A 148 -10.53 -11.24 26.28
C ASP A 148 -9.03 -11.18 25.91
N THR A 149 -8.21 -10.75 26.86
CA THR A 149 -6.78 -10.53 26.70
C THR A 149 -5.97 -11.83 26.54
N SER A 150 -6.60 -13.00 26.68
CA SER A 150 -5.99 -14.28 26.31
C SER A 150 -5.99 -14.51 24.79
N ARG A 151 -6.65 -13.64 24.02
CA ARG A 151 -6.80 -13.70 22.57
C ARG A 151 -6.21 -12.46 21.89
N ALA A 152 -5.89 -12.59 20.61
CA ALA A 152 -5.42 -11.50 19.76
C ALA A 152 -6.10 -11.58 18.39
N TRP A 153 -6.15 -10.47 17.67
CA TRP A 153 -6.71 -10.44 16.33
C TRP A 153 -5.77 -11.11 15.31
N ALA A 154 -6.37 -11.77 14.33
CA ALA A 154 -5.73 -12.36 13.18
C ALA A 154 -6.53 -12.07 11.91
N PHE A 155 -5.85 -12.07 10.77
CA PHE A 155 -6.44 -11.82 9.46
C PHE A 155 -6.14 -12.99 8.51
N LEU A 156 -7.16 -13.48 7.80
CA LEU A 156 -7.05 -14.59 6.86
C LEU A 156 -6.99 -14.08 5.42
N PHE A 157 -5.82 -14.13 4.79
CA PHE A 157 -5.65 -13.70 3.39
C PHE A 157 -6.36 -14.59 2.37
N LEU A 158 -6.76 -15.82 2.72
CA LEU A 158 -7.57 -16.66 1.82
C LEU A 158 -8.95 -16.05 1.51
N THR A 159 -9.54 -15.33 2.46
CA THR A 159 -10.93 -14.83 2.36
C THR A 159 -11.11 -13.36 2.72
N GLY A 160 -10.07 -12.71 3.24
CA GLY A 160 -10.12 -11.34 3.76
C GLY A 160 -10.80 -11.22 5.13
N SER A 161 -11.06 -12.32 5.84
CA SER A 161 -11.76 -12.28 7.11
C SER A 161 -10.84 -11.97 8.29
N GLN A 162 -11.34 -11.17 9.24
CA GLN A 162 -10.68 -10.90 10.51
C GLN A 162 -11.38 -11.68 11.63
N SER A 163 -10.61 -12.38 12.47
CA SER A 163 -11.10 -13.10 13.65
C SER A 163 -10.15 -12.89 14.83
N HIS A 164 -10.59 -13.21 16.04
CA HIS A 164 -9.71 -13.26 17.21
C HIS A 164 -9.40 -14.71 17.59
N GLU A 165 -8.15 -15.01 17.90
CA GLU A 165 -7.66 -16.36 18.18
C GLU A 165 -6.93 -16.41 19.54
N PRO A 166 -6.98 -17.54 20.27
CA PRO A 166 -6.15 -17.75 21.46
C PRO A 166 -4.67 -17.50 21.14
N LYS A 167 -3.97 -16.71 21.96
CA LYS A 167 -2.55 -16.35 21.74
C LYS A 167 -1.59 -17.54 21.71
N SER A 168 -2.03 -18.69 22.23
CA SER A 168 -1.32 -19.96 22.18
C SER A 168 -1.38 -20.67 20.82
N ASN A 169 -2.24 -20.22 19.91
CA ASN A 169 -2.33 -20.80 18.57
C ASN A 169 -1.09 -20.46 17.74
N ALA A 170 -0.70 -21.38 16.87
CA ALA A 170 0.37 -21.14 15.89
C ALA A 170 -0.22 -20.45 14.66
N ILE A 171 0.09 -19.17 14.46
CA ILE A 171 -0.33 -18.38 13.29
C ILE A 171 0.89 -17.62 12.71
N PHE A 172 0.85 -17.33 11.41
CA PHE A 172 1.97 -16.65 10.74
C PHE A 172 2.05 -15.18 11.15
N ALA A 173 3.15 -14.54 10.78
CA ALA A 173 3.30 -13.11 10.97
C ALA A 173 3.88 -12.44 9.72
N LEU A 174 3.50 -11.19 9.58
CA LEU A 174 3.99 -10.23 8.61
C LEU A 174 4.52 -9.04 9.42
N ALA A 175 5.52 -8.34 8.91
CA ALA A 175 6.06 -7.17 9.60
C ALA A 175 5.78 -5.91 8.80
N VAL A 176 5.40 -4.86 9.51
CA VAL A 176 5.29 -3.50 8.98
C VAL A 176 6.09 -2.55 9.84
N ARG A 177 6.52 -1.45 9.24
CA ARG A 177 7.09 -0.32 9.95
C ARG A 177 6.48 0.98 9.46
N SER A 178 6.32 1.93 10.37
CA SER A 178 5.99 3.29 9.99
C SER A 178 7.23 4.03 9.47
N GLY A 179 6.98 5.11 8.73
CA GLY A 179 8.00 6.06 8.32
C GLY A 179 7.90 6.42 6.84
N ASP A 180 8.05 7.71 6.57
CA ASP A 180 7.91 8.23 5.21
C ASP A 180 9.08 7.83 4.32
N VAL A 181 8.73 7.56 3.07
CA VAL A 181 9.67 7.29 1.99
C VAL A 181 9.59 8.43 0.98
N SER A 182 10.75 9.01 0.68
CA SER A 182 10.91 10.08 -0.30
C SER A 182 11.60 9.54 -1.55
N PHE A 183 11.05 9.89 -2.70
CA PHE A 183 11.53 9.51 -4.02
C PHE A 183 12.22 10.73 -4.66
N GLY A 184 13.55 10.68 -4.70
CA GLY A 184 14.45 11.68 -5.29
C GLY A 184 14.18 11.84 -6.78
N GLY A 185 13.57 12.98 -7.14
CA GLY A 185 13.06 13.26 -8.49
C GLY A 185 11.80 14.11 -8.50
N GLY A 186 11.21 14.41 -7.33
CA GLY A 186 10.00 15.24 -7.23
C GLY A 186 8.72 14.52 -7.64
N GLY A 187 8.80 13.23 -7.97
CA GLY A 187 7.64 12.38 -8.13
C GLY A 187 7.41 11.62 -6.84
N THR A 188 6.37 11.98 -6.09
CA THR A 188 5.48 10.92 -5.60
C THR A 188 5.15 10.01 -6.79
N PRO A 189 4.81 8.72 -6.65
CA PRO A 189 4.10 8.02 -7.71
C PRO A 189 2.92 8.92 -8.07
N VAL A 190 3.05 9.69 -9.14
CA VAL A 190 1.96 10.51 -9.63
C VAL A 190 1.18 9.44 -10.37
N PRO A 191 -0.02 9.09 -9.92
CA PRO A 191 -0.84 8.24 -10.76
C PRO A 191 -0.93 8.91 -12.11
N GLU A 192 -1.27 8.16 -13.14
CA GLU A 192 -1.50 8.76 -14.44
C GLU A 192 -3.00 9.11 -14.63
N PRO A 193 -3.63 10.12 -13.98
CA PRO A 193 -5.03 10.42 -14.24
C PRO A 193 -5.26 11.58 -15.23
N SER A 194 -4.24 12.14 -15.88
CA SER A 194 -4.47 13.29 -16.79
C SER A 194 -3.75 13.24 -18.13
N THR A 195 -2.72 12.40 -18.32
CA THR A 195 -2.00 12.33 -19.59
C THR A 195 -2.88 11.82 -20.72
N TYR A 196 -3.71 10.80 -20.48
CA TYR A 196 -4.66 10.29 -21.48
C TYR A 196 -5.80 11.27 -21.79
N LEU A 197 -6.27 12.02 -20.80
CA LEU A 197 -7.28 13.06 -21.00
C LEU A 197 -6.72 14.26 -21.76
N LEU A 198 -5.50 14.70 -21.45
CA LEU A 198 -4.82 15.78 -22.17
C LEU A 198 -4.46 15.34 -23.59
N LEU A 199 -3.93 14.14 -23.77
CA LEU A 199 -3.62 13.57 -25.07
C LEU A 199 -4.90 13.36 -25.90
N GLY A 200 -5.94 12.78 -25.31
CA GLY A 200 -7.24 12.56 -25.95
C GLY A 200 -7.95 13.87 -26.31
N SER A 201 -7.95 14.86 -25.42
CA SER A 201 -8.53 16.18 -25.68
C SER A 201 -7.71 16.98 -26.71
N GLY A 202 -6.38 16.87 -26.68
CA GLY A 202 -5.48 17.44 -27.68
C GLY A 202 -5.73 16.88 -29.08
N ILE A 203 -5.84 15.54 -29.20
CA ILE A 203 -6.16 14.87 -30.46
C ILE A 203 -7.56 15.24 -30.95
N ALA A 204 -8.57 15.24 -30.06
CA ALA A 204 -9.94 15.63 -30.41
C ALA A 204 -10.00 17.11 -30.88
N GLY A 205 -9.26 18.00 -30.23
CA GLY A 205 -9.11 19.40 -30.63
C GLY A 205 -8.50 19.56 -32.02
N LEU A 206 -7.44 18.80 -32.32
CA LEU A 206 -6.78 18.79 -33.63
C LEU A 206 -7.72 18.27 -34.75
N ILE A 207 -8.50 17.21 -34.47
CA ILE A 207 -9.49 16.67 -35.41
C ILE A 207 -10.59 17.70 -35.71
N MET A 208 -11.11 18.37 -34.68
CA MET A 208 -12.11 19.43 -34.85
C MET A 208 -11.56 20.64 -35.63
N TRP A 209 -10.31 21.01 -35.41
CA TRP A 209 -9.68 22.10 -36.15
C TRP A 209 -9.51 21.77 -37.63
N ARG A 210 -9.09 20.54 -37.95
CA ARG A 210 -8.92 20.06 -39.33
C ARG A 210 -10.25 20.06 -40.10
N ARG A 211 -11.36 19.69 -39.44
CA ARG A 211 -12.71 19.75 -40.03
C ARG A 211 -13.15 21.18 -40.34
N LYS A 212 -12.82 22.16 -39.49
CA LYS A 212 -13.15 23.58 -39.74
C LYS A 212 -12.41 24.19 -40.94
N LYS A 213 -11.17 23.77 -41.23
CA LYS A 213 -10.43 24.27 -42.40
C LYS A 213 -11.01 23.77 -43.73
N LYS A 214 -11.55 22.54 -43.78
CA LYS A 214 -12.18 21.98 -44.99
C LYS A 214 -13.55 22.57 -45.33
N LEU A 215 -14.21 23.24 -44.38
CA LEU A 215 -15.52 23.89 -44.57
C LEU A 215 -15.41 25.36 -45.01
N LYS A 216 -14.19 25.89 -45.14
CA LYS A 216 -13.89 27.28 -45.54
C LYS A 216 -13.13 27.37 -46.87
N ALA A 217 -12.85 26.24 -47.49
CA ALA A 217 -12.38 26.13 -48.87
C ALA A 217 -13.54 25.61 -49.71
#